data_AF-A0A1Q3DEZ2-F1
#
_entry.id   AF-A0A1Q3DEZ2-F1
#
_cell.length_a   1.000
_cell.length_b   1.000
_cell.length_c   1.000
_cell.angle_alpha   90.00
_cell.angle_beta   90.00
_cell.angle_gamma   90.00
#
_symmetry.space_group_name_H-M   'P 1'
#
loop_
_entity.id
_entity.type
_entity.pdbx_description
1 polymer ?
#
loop_
_entity_poly.entity_id
_entity_poly.type
_entity_poly.pdbx_seq_one_letter_code
_entity_poly.pdbx_strand_id
1 'polypeptide(L)'
;MIFICGKGKEDYITGTIVPPEESSARYRKWKAENHMVMSWLLNSMTIEMGENFRYYQTAREIWDATKETYSNKDNTSAIFEIKGILHDLRRGEMTITDYFNALTRYWQQLDMLEDIKWHCPEDTQQ
;
A
#
# COMPACT_ATOMS: atom_id res chain seq x y z
N MET A 1 0.82 -6.04 -3.88
CA MET A 1 -0.59 -6.50 -3.81
C MET A 1 -1.03 -7.27 -5.07
N ILE A 2 -0.75 -6.78 -6.30
CA ILE A 2 -1.20 -7.39 -7.57
C ILE A 2 -0.98 -8.92 -7.65
N PHE A 3 0.20 -9.41 -7.25
CA PHE A 3 0.48 -10.85 -7.29
C PHE A 3 -0.37 -11.67 -6.30
N ILE A 4 -0.56 -11.18 -5.06
CA ILE A 4 -1.38 -11.84 -4.03
C ILE A 4 -2.84 -11.91 -4.48
N CYS A 5 -3.39 -10.79 -4.99
CA CYS A 5 -4.74 -10.74 -5.55
C CYS A 5 -4.89 -11.63 -6.79
N GLY A 6 -3.89 -11.63 -7.69
CA GLY A 6 -3.87 -12.52 -8.85
C GLY A 6 -3.85 -14.01 -8.49
N LYS A 7 -3.51 -14.36 -7.24
CA LYS A 7 -3.59 -15.72 -6.70
C LYS A 7 -4.86 -15.98 -5.86
N GLY A 8 -5.73 -14.99 -5.69
CA GLY A 8 -6.93 -15.09 -4.86
C GLY A 8 -6.61 -15.33 -3.38
N LYS A 9 -5.55 -14.68 -2.86
CA LYS A 9 -5.06 -14.85 -1.48
C LYS A 9 -5.06 -13.55 -0.67
N GLU A 10 -5.76 -12.52 -1.15
CA GLU A 10 -5.92 -11.23 -0.48
C GLU A 10 -6.54 -11.35 0.92
N ASP A 11 -7.42 -12.34 1.12
CA ASP A 11 -8.09 -12.53 2.40
C ASP A 11 -7.16 -12.88 3.57
N TYR A 12 -5.94 -13.35 3.27
CA TYR A 12 -4.91 -13.63 4.26
C TYR A 12 -4.21 -12.37 4.79
N ILE A 13 -4.25 -11.27 4.04
CA ILE A 13 -3.68 -9.98 4.44
C ILE A 13 -4.75 -9.00 4.93
N THR A 14 -5.97 -9.08 4.41
CA THR A 14 -7.11 -8.28 4.93
C THR A 14 -7.66 -8.84 6.24
N GLY A 15 -7.38 -10.11 6.52
CA GLY A 15 -7.89 -10.81 7.70
C GLY A 15 -9.33 -11.28 7.57
N THR A 16 -9.90 -11.29 6.35
CA THR A 16 -11.21 -11.90 6.07
C THR A 16 -11.22 -13.39 6.45
N ILE A 17 -10.12 -14.10 6.18
CA ILE A 17 -9.96 -15.49 6.61
C ILE A 17 -9.24 -15.53 7.96
N VAL A 18 -9.99 -15.82 9.02
CA VAL A 18 -9.46 -15.99 10.37
C VAL A 18 -8.78 -17.35 10.56
N PRO A 19 -7.75 -17.45 11.43
CA PRO A 19 -7.15 -18.72 11.79
C PRO A 19 -8.21 -19.71 12.31
N PRO A 20 -8.37 -20.89 11.70
CA PRO A 20 -9.21 -21.95 12.24
C PRO A 20 -8.64 -22.50 13.55
N GLU A 21 -9.46 -23.20 14.34
CA GLU A 21 -8.96 -23.96 15.50
C GLU A 21 -7.87 -24.95 15.07
N GLU A 22 -6.79 -25.05 15.86
CA GLU A 22 -5.62 -25.89 15.52
C GLU A 22 -5.95 -27.38 15.41
N SER A 23 -6.97 -27.83 16.13
CA SER A 23 -7.51 -29.20 16.09
C SER A 23 -8.27 -29.50 14.79
N SER A 24 -8.64 -28.48 14.01
CA SER A 24 -9.46 -28.64 12.83
C SER A 24 -8.67 -29.19 11.65
N ALA A 25 -9.31 -30.03 10.83
CA ALA A 25 -8.72 -30.50 9.57
C ALA A 25 -8.38 -29.36 8.59
N ARG A 26 -9.01 -28.18 8.76
CA ARG A 26 -8.81 -27.00 7.91
C ARG A 26 -7.57 -26.18 8.31
N TYR A 27 -7.08 -26.30 9.55
CA TYR A 27 -5.93 -25.54 10.04
C TYR A 27 -4.67 -25.81 9.22
N ARG A 28 -4.40 -27.07 8.85
CA ARG A 28 -3.21 -27.41 8.04
C ARG A 28 -3.20 -26.69 6.70
N LYS A 29 -4.35 -26.63 6.01
CA LYS A 29 -4.49 -25.92 4.73
C LYS A 29 -4.31 -24.42 4.92
N TRP A 30 -5.00 -23.84 5.91
CA TRP A 30 -4.88 -22.42 6.22
C TRP A 30 -3.42 -22.03 6.54
N LYS A 31 -2.75 -22.82 7.39
CA LYS A 31 -1.37 -22.59 7.80
C LYS A 31 -0.42 -22.63 6.60
N ALA A 32 -0.58 -23.59 5.69
CA ALA A 32 0.25 -23.66 4.48
C ALA A 32 0.05 -22.43 3.57
N GLU A 33 -1.21 -22.02 3.34
CA GLU A 33 -1.52 -20.87 2.50
C GLU A 33 -1.06 -19.55 3.16
N ASN A 34 -1.21 -19.41 4.48
CA ASN A 34 -0.68 -18.28 5.24
C ASN A 34 0.85 -18.15 5.11
N HIS A 35 1.61 -19.24 5.31
CA HIS A 35 3.08 -19.20 5.15
C HIS A 35 3.52 -18.90 3.72
N MET A 36 2.76 -19.37 2.73
CA MET A 36 3.03 -19.03 1.33
C MET A 36 2.92 -17.51 1.11
N VAL A 37 1.87 -16.88 1.64
CA VAL A 37 1.70 -15.42 1.55
C VAL A 37 2.78 -14.68 2.34
N MET A 38 3.15 -15.17 3.54
CA MET A 38 4.28 -14.62 4.31
C MET A 38 5.58 -14.65 3.48
N SER A 39 5.86 -15.75 2.78
CA SER A 39 7.05 -15.85 1.93
C SER A 39 7.03 -14.83 0.80
N TRP A 40 5.88 -14.55 0.20
CA TRP A 40 5.76 -13.54 -0.86
C TRP A 40 5.96 -12.12 -0.32
N LEU A 41 5.49 -11.83 0.88
CA LEU A 41 5.72 -10.55 1.55
C LEU A 41 7.20 -10.36 1.87
N LEU A 42 7.82 -11.32 2.56
CA LEU A 42 9.24 -11.24 2.95
C LEU A 42 10.17 -11.19 1.74
N ASN A 43 9.89 -11.97 0.68
CA ASN A 43 10.70 -11.94 -0.55
C ASN A 43 10.52 -10.65 -1.36
N SER A 44 9.48 -9.85 -1.07
CA SER A 44 9.29 -8.53 -1.70
C SER A 44 10.04 -7.41 -0.97
N MET A 45 10.62 -7.70 0.20
CA MET A 45 11.37 -6.75 1.02
C MET A 45 12.87 -6.90 0.78
N THR A 46 13.63 -5.87 1.13
CA THR A 46 15.08 -6.02 1.31
C THR A 46 15.35 -6.89 2.54
N ILE A 47 16.52 -7.54 2.58
CA ILE A 47 16.90 -8.42 3.69
C ILE A 47 16.81 -7.68 5.04
N GLU A 48 17.32 -6.44 5.09
CA GLU A 48 17.32 -5.61 6.29
C GLU A 48 15.91 -5.29 6.81
N MET A 49 14.95 -5.05 5.90
CA MET A 49 13.56 -4.84 6.26
C MET A 49 12.92 -6.15 6.74
N GLY A 50 13.15 -7.25 6.01
CA GLY A 50 12.56 -8.55 6.28
C GLY A 50 12.93 -9.15 7.66
N GLU A 51 14.12 -8.86 8.17
CA GLU A 51 14.56 -9.32 9.51
C GLU A 51 13.64 -8.80 10.63
N ASN A 52 13.13 -7.57 10.50
CA ASN A 52 12.20 -6.99 11.49
C ASN A 52 10.84 -7.72 11.52
N PHE A 53 10.49 -8.43 10.45
CA PHE A 53 9.19 -9.09 10.32
C PHE A 53 9.25 -10.62 10.43
N ARG A 54 10.44 -11.19 10.61
CA ARG A 54 10.66 -12.64 10.61
C ARG A 54 9.95 -13.39 11.74
N TYR A 55 9.68 -12.71 12.86
CA TYR A 55 9.09 -13.31 14.06
C TYR A 55 7.56 -13.30 14.09
N TYR A 56 6.91 -12.61 13.15
CA TYR A 56 5.45 -12.63 13.03
C TYR A 56 4.95 -14.00 12.59
N GLN A 57 3.75 -14.37 13.06
CA GLN A 57 3.19 -15.71 12.87
C GLN A 57 2.21 -15.78 11.68
N THR A 58 1.72 -14.63 11.23
CA THR A 58 0.74 -14.53 10.16
C THR A 58 1.12 -13.54 9.08
N ALA A 59 0.65 -13.80 7.85
CA ALA A 59 0.80 -12.87 6.74
C ALA A 59 0.15 -11.51 7.04
N ARG A 60 -0.97 -11.53 7.77
CA ARG A 60 -1.66 -10.33 8.24
C ARG A 60 -0.79 -9.47 9.15
N GLU A 61 -0.17 -10.07 10.17
CA GLU A 61 0.70 -9.31 11.08
C GLU A 61 1.88 -8.68 10.36
N ILE A 62 2.53 -9.42 9.44
CA ILE A 62 3.59 -8.87 8.59
C ILE A 62 3.05 -7.68 7.77
N TRP A 63 1.89 -7.85 7.13
CA TRP A 63 1.27 -6.81 6.31
C TRP A 63 0.93 -5.55 7.12
N ASP A 64 0.27 -5.72 8.26
CA ASP A 64 -0.15 -4.62 9.13
C ASP A 64 1.07 -3.88 9.69
N ALA A 65 2.08 -4.59 10.20
CA ALA A 65 3.32 -3.99 10.71
C ALA A 65 4.13 -3.27 9.61
N THR A 66 4.20 -3.84 8.41
CA THR A 66 4.86 -3.20 7.26
C THR A 66 4.14 -1.91 6.87
N LYS A 67 2.81 -1.95 6.84
CA LYS A 67 1.99 -0.77 6.55
C LYS A 67 2.18 0.30 7.62
N GLU A 68 2.18 -0.06 8.91
CA GLU A 68 2.41 0.91 9.99
C GLU A 68 3.81 1.53 9.93
N THR A 69 4.83 0.72 9.66
CA THR A 69 6.24 1.18 9.68
C THR A 69 6.60 2.03 8.46
N TYR A 70 6.09 1.68 7.27
CA TYR A 70 6.55 2.24 6.00
C TYR A 70 5.46 2.93 5.19
N SER A 71 4.21 2.99 5.66
CA SER A 71 3.20 3.79 4.97
C SER A 71 3.56 5.26 5.11
N ASN A 72 3.73 5.94 3.98
CA ASN A 72 3.86 7.39 3.92
C ASN A 72 2.49 8.10 4.05
N LYS A 73 1.42 7.40 4.47
CA LYS A 73 0.12 8.02 4.68
C LYS A 73 0.28 9.15 5.71
N ASP A 74 -0.25 10.32 5.40
CA ASP A 74 -0.14 11.55 6.19
C ASP A 74 1.30 12.09 6.35
N ASN A 75 2.26 11.66 5.53
CA ASN A 75 3.62 12.21 5.51
C ASN A 75 3.60 13.66 4.97
N THR A 76 3.49 14.63 5.88
CA THR A 76 3.34 16.06 5.56
C THR A 76 4.50 16.59 4.71
N SER A 77 5.72 16.08 4.90
CA SER A 77 6.88 16.50 4.09
C SER A 77 6.75 16.03 2.63
N ALA A 78 6.37 14.76 2.42
CA ALA A 78 6.17 14.22 1.08
C ALA A 78 5.00 14.91 0.36
N ILE A 79 3.92 15.21 1.10
CA ILE A 79 2.78 15.98 0.60
C ILE A 79 3.22 17.38 0.15
N PHE A 80 3.98 18.09 0.98
CA PHE A 80 4.45 19.44 0.66
C PHE A 80 5.36 19.44 -0.57
N GLU A 81 6.25 18.45 -0.69
CA GLU A 81 7.13 18.28 -1.85
C GLU A 81 6.32 18.07 -3.13
N ILE A 82 5.34 17.16 -3.12
CA ILE A 82 4.48 16.91 -4.28
C ILE A 82 3.64 18.14 -4.64
N LYS A 83 3.09 18.85 -3.65
CA LYS A 83 2.35 20.12 -3.86
C LYS A 83 3.25 21.19 -4.48
N GLY A 84 4.51 21.29 -4.04
CA GLY A 84 5.51 22.17 -4.64
C GLY A 84 5.81 21.81 -6.11
N ILE A 85 6.05 20.53 -6.40
CA ILE A 85 6.26 20.05 -7.77
C ILE A 85 5.06 20.38 -8.66
N LEU A 86 3.83 20.15 -8.18
CA LEU A 86 2.60 20.49 -8.90
C LEU A 86 2.46 21.99 -9.14
N HIS A 87 2.75 22.81 -8.13
CA HIS A 87 2.70 24.27 -8.23
C HIS A 87 3.66 24.81 -9.30
N ASP A 88 4.85 24.22 -9.40
CA ASP A 88 5.89 24.65 -10.34
C ASP A 88 5.78 23.95 -11.71
N LEU A 89 4.95 22.90 -11.83
CA LEU A 89 4.80 22.14 -13.07
C LEU A 89 4.27 23.05 -14.18
N ARG A 90 5.09 23.30 -15.19
CA ARG A 90 4.73 24.01 -16.42
C ARG A 90 5.01 23.08 -17.59
N ARG A 91 4.22 23.22 -18.66
CA ARG A 91 4.42 22.42 -19.89
C ARG A 91 5.84 22.59 -20.45
N GLY A 92 6.35 23.81 -20.53
CA GLY A 92 7.66 24.10 -21.13
C GLY A 92 7.80 23.43 -22.50
N GLU A 93 8.89 22.68 -22.67
CA GLU A 93 9.22 21.91 -23.88
C GLU A 93 8.52 20.53 -23.95
N MET A 94 7.71 20.16 -22.95
CA MET A 94 7.01 18.86 -22.94
C MET A 94 5.91 18.81 -24.00
N THR A 95 5.68 17.61 -24.54
CA THR A 95 4.47 17.35 -25.32
C THR A 95 3.25 17.45 -24.41
N ILE A 96 2.07 17.67 -25.01
CA ILE A 96 0.80 17.73 -24.26
C ILE A 96 0.58 16.41 -23.50
N THR A 97 0.85 15.28 -24.15
CA THR A 97 0.71 13.95 -23.55
C THR A 97 1.64 13.76 -22.37
N ASP A 98 2.91 14.16 -22.48
CA ASP A 98 3.87 14.00 -21.38
C ASP A 98 3.53 14.90 -20.20
N TYR A 99 3.12 16.14 -20.46
CA TYR A 99 2.66 17.05 -19.41
C TYR A 99 1.44 16.50 -18.68
N PHE A 100 0.44 16.02 -19.43
CA PHE A 100 -0.78 15.44 -18.84
C PHE A 100 -0.48 14.17 -18.02
N ASN A 101 0.41 13.31 -18.51
CA ASN A 101 0.84 12.11 -17.79
C ASN A 101 1.59 12.48 -16.49
N ALA A 102 2.47 13.47 -16.53
CA ALA A 102 3.17 13.96 -15.35
C ALA A 102 2.18 14.52 -14.31
N LEU A 103 1.26 15.38 -14.74
CA LEU A 103 0.22 15.94 -13.90
C LEU A 103 -0.61 14.84 -13.24
N THR A 104 -1.13 13.90 -14.03
CA THR A 104 -1.94 12.77 -13.55
C THR A 104 -1.18 11.93 -12.53
N ARG A 105 0.10 11.64 -12.79
CA ARG A 105 0.94 10.86 -11.89
C ARG A 105 1.11 11.53 -10.52
N TYR A 106 1.36 12.83 -10.47
CA TYR A 106 1.53 13.54 -9.20
C TYR A 106 0.23 13.66 -8.41
N TRP A 107 -0.90 13.88 -9.08
CA TRP A 107 -2.21 13.83 -8.44
C TRP A 107 -2.51 12.46 -7.82
N GLN A 108 -2.26 11.38 -8.55
CA GLN A 108 -2.42 10.02 -8.00
C GLN A 108 -1.50 9.76 -6.80
N GLN A 109 -0.29 10.33 -6.78
CA GLN A 109 0.59 10.24 -5.61
C GLN A 109 0.04 11.02 -4.42
N LEU A 110 -0.51 12.21 -4.65
CA LEU A 110 -1.15 13.00 -3.60
C LEU A 110 -2.33 12.24 -2.98
N ASP A 111 -3.20 11.65 -3.82
CA ASP A 111 -4.37 10.87 -3.38
C ASP A 111 -3.99 9.63 -2.57
N MET A 112 -2.79 9.06 -2.78
CA MET A 112 -2.29 7.95 -1.96
C MET A 112 -1.79 8.40 -0.57
N LEU A 113 -1.38 9.66 -0.44
CA LEU A 113 -0.77 10.19 0.78
C LEU A 113 -1.78 10.94 1.65
N GLU A 114 -2.72 11.67 1.04
CA GLU A 114 -3.80 12.39 1.72
C GLU A 114 -5.11 11.60 1.62
N ASP A 115 -5.75 11.34 2.76
CA ASP A 115 -7.14 10.88 2.80
C ASP A 115 -8.05 12.12 2.60
N ILE A 116 -8.09 12.66 1.37
CA ILE A 116 -8.87 13.87 1.06
C ILE A 116 -10.37 13.51 1.15
N LYS A 117 -10.95 13.73 2.33
CA LYS A 117 -12.40 13.75 2.52
C LYS A 117 -12.93 15.05 1.96
N TRP A 118 -13.27 15.06 0.68
CA TRP A 118 -13.99 16.15 0.06
C TRP A 118 -15.27 16.44 0.84
N HIS A 119 -15.34 17.61 1.47
CA HIS A 119 -16.54 18.10 2.13
C HIS A 119 -17.11 19.23 1.25
N CYS A 120 -17.50 18.91 0.01
CA CYS A 120 -17.88 19.95 -0.94
C CYS A 120 -19.40 20.15 -0.92
N PRO A 121 -19.84 21.38 -0.60
CA PRO A 121 -19.88 22.39 -1.65
C PRO A 121 -18.91 23.59 -1.52
N GLU A 122 -18.26 23.79 -0.37
CA GLU A 122 -17.61 25.07 -0.04
C GLU A 122 -16.17 25.23 -0.58
N ASP A 123 -15.53 24.15 -1.03
CA ASP A 123 -14.14 24.18 -1.54
C ASP A 123 -13.97 24.84 -2.93
N THR A 124 -15.06 25.32 -3.55
CA THR A 124 -15.02 25.99 -4.87
C THR A 124 -14.72 27.49 -4.81
N GLN A 125 -14.45 28.06 -3.62
CA GLN A 125 -14.34 29.52 -3.44
C GLN A 125 -13.05 30.07 -2.80
N GLN A 126 -11.88 29.45 -3.01
CA GLN A 126 -10.59 30.09 -2.71
C GLN A 126 -9.71 30.27 -3.95
#